data_AF-A0A8J7QD58-F1
#
_entry.id   AF-A0A8J7QD58-F1
#
_cell.length_a   1.000
_cell.length_b   1.000
_cell.length_c   1.000
_cell.angle_alpha   90.00
_cell.angle_beta   90.00
_cell.angle_gamma   90.00
#
_symmetry.space_group_name_H-M   'P 1'
#
loop_
_entity.id
_entity.type
_entity.pdbx_description
1 polymer ?
#
loop_
_entity_poly.entity_id
_entity_poly.type
_entity_poly.pdbx_seq_one_letter_code
_entity_poly.pdbx_strand_id
1 'polypeptide(L)'
;MSAIEDELSAARAWVLAELDRFGQHGGASLRPAELSAALPLREPSAGVSGTLAARSAAGLSADGAGSPRVKVALAGIALLLVFAVVGAVLLPGALALVPPVLAVLLGGALAGYAAVDPLRLAAGQRRELDASRRWTSTQPWIGPHADSRERRLVLVATSIADRVVRSPMWASVDLADHRVRLDLAAELDEIDRRAYQLAEVRGGVHRRASGGGVDY
;
A
#
# COMPACT_ATOMS: atom_id res chain seq x y z
N MET A 1 38.06 -4.27 2.90
CA MET A 1 37.77 -2.90 3.35
C MET A 1 37.69 -1.94 2.16
N SER A 2 38.66 -1.93 1.24
CA SER A 2 38.62 -1.12 0.00
C SER A 2 37.35 -1.32 -0.85
N ALA A 3 36.90 -2.56 -1.06
CA ALA A 3 35.71 -2.83 -1.86
C ALA A 3 34.43 -2.16 -1.34
N ILE A 4 34.27 -2.03 -0.02
CA ILE A 4 33.09 -1.39 0.60
C ILE A 4 33.16 0.13 0.44
N GLU A 5 34.36 0.71 0.55
CA GLU A 5 34.57 2.15 0.33
C GLU A 5 34.37 2.55 -1.13
N ASP A 6 34.78 1.69 -2.06
CA ASP A 6 34.55 1.85 -3.50
C ASP A 6 33.06 1.78 -3.85
N GLU A 7 32.33 0.80 -3.29
CA GLU A 7 30.88 0.68 -3.45
C GLU A 7 30.13 1.89 -2.87
N LEU A 8 30.51 2.35 -1.68
CA LEU A 8 29.90 3.52 -1.04
C LEU A 8 30.15 4.79 -1.85
N SER A 9 31.36 4.94 -2.39
CA SER A 9 31.74 6.08 -3.24
C SER A 9 30.96 6.08 -4.56
N ALA A 10 30.82 4.91 -5.19
CA ALA A 10 30.03 4.74 -6.40
C ALA A 10 28.54 5.04 -6.15
N ALA A 11 27.97 4.53 -5.05
CA ALA A 11 26.59 4.81 -4.66
C ALA A 11 26.37 6.30 -4.41
N ARG A 12 27.30 6.97 -3.73
CA ARG A 12 27.25 8.41 -3.49
C ARG A 12 27.29 9.20 -4.80
N ALA A 13 28.21 8.87 -5.71
CA ALA A 13 28.33 9.54 -7.00
C ALA A 13 27.04 9.39 -7.83
N TRP A 14 26.46 8.19 -7.81
CA TRP A 14 25.19 7.92 -8.47
C TRP A 14 24.03 8.75 -7.89
N VAL A 15 23.91 8.85 -6.56
CA VAL A 15 22.88 9.68 -5.90
C VAL A 15 23.02 11.16 -6.28
N LEU A 16 24.25 11.68 -6.31
CA LEU A 16 24.49 13.07 -6.69
C LEU A 16 24.10 13.34 -8.16
N ALA A 17 24.44 12.41 -9.06
CA ALA A 17 24.03 12.52 -10.46
C ALA A 17 22.50 12.49 -10.64
N GLU A 18 21.79 11.68 -9.85
CA GLU A 18 20.33 11.62 -9.90
C GLU A 18 19.69 12.91 -9.37
N LEU A 19 20.24 13.51 -8.29
CA LEU A 19 19.81 14.80 -7.77
C LEU A 19 19.95 15.91 -8.82
N ASP A 20 21.06 15.93 -9.56
CA ASP A 20 21.28 16.90 -10.63
C ASP A 20 20.33 16.66 -11.80
N ARG A 21 20.07 15.39 -12.18
CA ARG A 21 19.09 15.04 -13.21
C ARG A 21 17.69 15.56 -12.86
N PHE A 22 17.24 15.37 -11.62
CA PHE A 22 15.96 15.91 -11.13
C PHE A 22 15.96 17.44 -11.12
N GLY A 23 17.10 18.08 -10.84
CA GLY A 23 17.25 19.53 -10.95
C GLY A 23 17.11 20.07 -12.37
N GLN A 24 17.45 19.28 -13.40
CA GLN A 24 17.44 19.68 -14.80
C GLN A 24 16.12 19.41 -15.53
N HIS A 25 15.36 18.37 -15.14
CA HIS A 25 14.23 17.84 -15.96
C HIS A 25 12.84 18.25 -15.48
N GLY A 26 12.69 19.04 -14.42
CA GLY A 26 11.39 19.57 -14.04
C GLY A 26 11.40 20.14 -12.64
N GLY A 27 11.06 21.43 -12.55
CA GLY A 27 10.69 22.06 -11.28
C GLY A 27 9.71 21.17 -10.52
N ALA A 28 9.89 21.11 -9.21
CA ALA A 28 9.27 20.09 -8.40
C ALA A 28 7.75 20.18 -8.51
N SER A 29 7.14 19.17 -9.12
CA SER A 29 5.69 18.98 -9.16
C SER A 29 5.11 19.36 -7.80
N LEU A 30 4.08 20.21 -7.73
CA LEU A 30 3.43 20.59 -6.46
C LEU A 30 2.80 19.40 -5.73
N ARG A 31 2.75 18.22 -6.35
CA ARG A 31 2.27 17.00 -5.70
C ARG A 31 3.26 16.49 -4.66
N PRO A 32 2.76 15.96 -3.54
CA PRO A 32 3.59 15.21 -2.60
C PRO A 32 4.33 14.07 -3.29
N ALA A 33 5.49 13.69 -2.76
CA ALA A 33 6.14 12.46 -3.18
C ALA A 33 5.27 11.27 -2.75
N GLU A 34 5.02 10.33 -3.66
CA GLU A 34 4.15 9.18 -3.42
C GLU A 34 4.83 7.89 -3.89
N LEU A 35 4.56 6.80 -3.17
CA LEU A 35 5.01 5.44 -3.50
C LEU A 35 3.85 4.47 -3.30
N SER A 36 3.69 3.54 -4.23
CA SER A 36 2.69 2.46 -4.15
C SER A 36 3.36 1.13 -4.48
N ALA A 37 3.13 0.11 -3.66
CA ALA A 37 3.74 -1.21 -3.81
C ALA A 37 2.69 -2.33 -3.78
N ALA A 38 3.02 -3.48 -4.39
CA ALA A 38 2.17 -4.67 -4.33
C ALA A 38 2.18 -5.31 -2.93
N LEU A 39 3.32 -5.22 -2.24
CA LEU A 39 3.53 -5.71 -0.88
C LEU A 39 3.54 -4.54 0.13
N PRO A 40 3.18 -4.79 1.40
CA PRO A 40 3.14 -3.74 2.42
C PRO A 40 4.48 -3.01 2.60
N LEU A 41 4.50 -1.68 2.51
CA LEU A 41 5.67 -0.86 2.85
C LEU A 41 5.89 -0.79 4.36
N ARG A 42 4.79 -0.75 5.13
CA ARG A 42 4.75 -0.86 6.59
C ARG A 42 4.24 -2.23 7.02
N GLU A 43 4.67 -2.71 8.16
CA GLU A 43 4.09 -3.92 8.75
C GLU A 43 2.63 -3.65 9.14
N PRO A 44 1.65 -4.43 8.64
CA PRO A 44 0.27 -4.32 9.07
C PRO A 44 0.12 -4.67 10.55
N SER A 45 -0.98 -4.27 11.19
CA SER A 45 -1.26 -4.67 12.56
C SER A 45 -1.26 -6.18 12.72
N ALA A 46 -0.93 -6.66 13.93
CA ALA A 46 -0.87 -8.08 14.24
C ALA A 46 -2.16 -8.84 13.87
N GLY A 47 -3.33 -8.19 13.96
CA GLY A 47 -4.61 -8.77 13.54
C GLY A 47 -4.72 -8.98 12.03
N VAL A 48 -4.26 -8.02 11.22
CA VAL A 48 -4.21 -8.15 9.75
C VAL A 48 -3.14 -9.18 9.37
N SER A 49 -1.93 -9.06 9.91
CA SER A 49 -0.82 -9.98 9.65
C SER A 49 -1.16 -11.43 10.02
N GLY A 50 -1.84 -11.66 11.15
CA GLY A 50 -2.33 -12.99 11.53
C GLY A 50 -3.36 -13.55 10.56
N THR A 51 -4.27 -12.71 10.05
CA THR A 51 -5.26 -13.13 9.04
C THR A 51 -4.58 -13.46 7.70
N LEU A 52 -3.57 -12.66 7.31
CA LEU A 52 -2.78 -12.91 6.10
C LEU A 52 -1.98 -14.21 6.20
N ALA A 53 -1.35 -14.46 7.34
CA ALA A 53 -0.64 -15.71 7.61
C ALA A 53 -1.58 -16.92 7.53
N ALA A 54 -2.75 -16.84 8.18
CA ALA A 54 -3.76 -17.89 8.14
C ALA A 54 -4.27 -18.17 6.71
N ARG A 55 -4.42 -17.13 5.88
CA ARG A 55 -4.76 -17.27 4.45
C ARG A 55 -3.64 -17.96 3.66
N SER A 56 -2.40 -17.56 3.87
CA SER A 56 -1.25 -18.17 3.18
C SER A 56 -1.10 -19.66 3.54
N ALA A 57 -1.28 -20.02 4.81
CA ALA A 57 -1.27 -21.41 5.28
C ALA A 57 -2.42 -22.25 4.68
N ALA A 58 -3.55 -21.60 4.35
CA ALA A 58 -4.67 -22.23 3.65
C ALA A 58 -4.50 -22.26 2.11
N GLY A 59 -3.34 -21.85 1.58
CA GLY A 59 -3.09 -21.77 0.13
C GLY A 59 -3.90 -20.69 -0.59
N LEU A 60 -4.41 -19.71 0.14
CA LEU A 60 -5.19 -18.59 -0.40
C LEU A 60 -4.32 -17.37 -0.63
N SER A 61 -4.69 -16.55 -1.61
CA SER A 61 -3.99 -15.31 -1.92
C SER A 61 -4.02 -14.33 -0.74
N ALA A 62 -2.86 -13.72 -0.46
CA ALA A 62 -2.67 -12.76 0.63
C ALA A 62 -3.37 -11.41 0.37
N ASP A 63 -3.70 -11.07 -0.87
CA ASP A 63 -4.45 -9.85 -1.20
C ASP A 63 -5.93 -9.86 -0.75
N GLY A 64 -6.42 -10.98 -0.19
CA GLY A 64 -7.81 -11.15 0.21
C GLY A 64 -8.74 -11.55 -0.93
N ALA A 65 -8.23 -11.76 -2.15
CA ALA A 65 -9.01 -12.21 -3.29
C ALA A 65 -9.43 -13.67 -3.11
N GLY A 66 -10.67 -13.99 -3.52
CA GLY A 66 -11.19 -15.35 -3.59
C GLY A 66 -11.23 -16.09 -2.24
N SER A 67 -12.33 -15.95 -1.50
CA SER A 67 -12.63 -16.91 -0.43
C SER A 67 -13.27 -18.17 -1.04
N PRO A 68 -12.83 -19.38 -0.66
CA PRO A 68 -13.46 -20.62 -1.12
C PRO A 68 -14.92 -20.70 -0.65
N ARG A 69 -15.23 -20.21 0.56
CA ARG A 69 -16.61 -20.15 1.07
C ARG A 69 -17.49 -19.21 0.26
N VAL A 70 -16.96 -18.07 -0.19
CA VAL A 70 -17.68 -17.15 -1.08
C VAL A 70 -17.95 -17.79 -2.45
N LYS A 71 -16.97 -18.51 -3.03
CA LYS A 71 -17.18 -19.24 -4.30
C LYS A 71 -18.26 -20.31 -4.17
N VAL A 72 -18.21 -21.10 -3.08
CA VAL A 72 -19.21 -22.13 -2.79
C VAL A 72 -20.59 -21.52 -2.57
N ALA A 73 -20.69 -20.41 -1.81
CA ALA A 73 -21.95 -19.73 -1.60
C ALA A 73 -22.53 -19.14 -2.89
N LEU A 74 -21.71 -18.50 -3.74
CA LEU A 74 -22.16 -17.99 -5.04
C LEU A 74 -22.63 -19.11 -5.96
N ALA A 75 -21.88 -20.22 -6.04
CA ALA A 75 -22.29 -21.39 -6.82
C ALA A 75 -23.61 -21.98 -6.31
N GLY A 76 -23.76 -22.10 -4.99
CA GLY A 76 -24.99 -22.59 -4.35
C GLY A 76 -26.19 -21.67 -4.60
N ILE A 77 -26.01 -20.35 -4.47
CA ILE A 77 -27.06 -19.35 -4.77
C ILE A 77 -27.46 -19.41 -6.24
N ALA A 78 -26.50 -19.49 -7.16
CA ALA A 78 -26.79 -19.61 -8.59
C ALA A 78 -27.61 -20.88 -8.89
N LEU A 79 -27.25 -22.02 -8.28
CA LEU A 79 -28.00 -23.27 -8.41
C LEU A 79 -29.43 -23.15 -7.85
N LEU A 80 -29.59 -22.51 -6.69
CA LEU A 80 -30.90 -22.28 -6.07
C LEU A 80 -31.80 -21.38 -6.93
N LEU A 81 -31.24 -20.36 -7.58
CA LEU A 81 -31.99 -19.50 -8.50
C LEU A 81 -32.49 -20.28 -9.72
N VAL A 82 -31.66 -21.16 -10.29
CA VAL A 82 -32.08 -22.05 -11.39
C VAL A 82 -33.22 -22.95 -10.93
N PHE A 83 -33.08 -23.57 -9.75
CA PHE A 83 -34.11 -24.45 -9.19
C PHE A 83 -35.42 -23.70 -8.90
N ALA A 84 -35.33 -22.46 -8.41
CA ALA A 84 -36.49 -21.60 -8.17
C ALA A 84 -37.25 -21.30 -9.46
N VAL A 85 -36.54 -20.93 -10.54
CA VAL A 85 -37.14 -20.63 -11.85
C VAL A 85 -37.78 -21.87 -12.45
N VAL A 86 -37.06 -23.01 -12.50
CA VAL A 86 -37.59 -24.25 -13.05
C VAL A 86 -38.80 -24.73 -12.24
N GLY A 87 -38.72 -24.70 -10.91
CA GLY A 87 -39.81 -25.10 -10.03
C GLY A 87 -41.04 -24.22 -10.18
N ALA A 88 -40.88 -22.89 -10.31
CA ALA A 88 -41.99 -21.97 -10.49
C ALA A 88 -42.72 -22.15 -11.84
N VAL A 89 -42.01 -22.61 -12.88
CA VAL A 89 -42.59 -22.91 -14.20
C VAL A 89 -43.34 -24.24 -14.22
N LEU A 90 -42.83 -25.26 -13.51
CA LEU A 90 -43.37 -26.62 -13.55
C LEU A 90 -44.49 -26.87 -12.52
N LEU A 91 -44.61 -26.06 -11.47
CA LEU A 91 -45.60 -26.25 -10.41
C LEU A 91 -46.83 -25.35 -10.59
N PRO A 92 -48.05 -25.88 -10.42
CA PRO A 92 -49.27 -25.09 -10.55
C PRO A 92 -49.61 -24.30 -9.28
N GLY A 93 -50.20 -23.11 -9.48
CA GLY A 93 -50.85 -22.33 -8.41
C GLY A 93 -49.91 -21.94 -7.27
N ALA A 94 -50.38 -22.07 -6.03
CA ALA A 94 -49.61 -21.68 -4.84
C ALA A 94 -48.31 -22.49 -4.65
N LEU A 95 -48.20 -23.69 -5.25
CA LEU A 95 -46.97 -24.49 -5.20
C LEU A 95 -45.82 -23.86 -6.00
N ALA A 96 -46.11 -23.01 -6.99
CA ALA A 96 -45.11 -22.24 -7.73
C ALA A 96 -44.32 -21.26 -6.84
N LEU A 97 -44.87 -20.89 -5.68
CA LEU A 97 -44.23 -19.99 -4.71
C LEU A 97 -43.26 -20.72 -3.77
N VAL A 98 -43.34 -22.05 -3.66
CA VAL A 98 -42.48 -22.83 -2.75
C VAL A 98 -41.00 -22.78 -3.16
N PRO A 99 -40.63 -23.01 -4.44
CA PRO A 99 -39.23 -22.93 -4.88
C PRO A 99 -38.56 -21.56 -4.66
N PRO A 100 -39.16 -20.40 -5.01
CA PRO A 100 -38.53 -19.11 -4.76
C PRO A 100 -38.40 -18.79 -3.26
N VAL A 101 -39.38 -19.17 -2.43
CA VAL A 101 -39.28 -18.99 -0.97
C VAL A 101 -38.13 -19.81 -0.38
N LEU A 102 -38.00 -21.07 -0.77
CA LEU A 102 -36.87 -21.91 -0.37
C LEU A 102 -35.52 -21.37 -0.85
N ALA A 103 -35.45 -20.87 -2.08
CA ALA A 103 -34.24 -20.27 -2.63
C ALA A 103 -33.82 -19.01 -1.85
N VAL A 104 -34.76 -18.18 -1.42
CA VAL A 104 -34.46 -17.01 -0.57
C VAL A 104 -33.92 -17.44 0.79
N LEU A 105 -34.56 -18.41 1.45
CA LEU A 105 -34.13 -18.88 2.78
C LEU A 105 -32.75 -19.54 2.73
N LEU A 106 -32.55 -20.47 1.79
CA LEU A 106 -31.28 -21.18 1.63
C LEU A 106 -30.18 -20.25 1.09
N GLY A 107 -30.54 -19.32 0.20
CA GLY A 107 -29.63 -18.27 -0.26
C GLY A 107 -29.16 -17.36 0.88
N GLY A 108 -30.07 -16.99 1.79
CA GLY A 108 -29.74 -16.26 3.01
C GLY A 108 -28.78 -17.03 3.94
N ALA A 109 -29.02 -18.33 4.13
CA ALA A 109 -28.14 -19.20 4.92
C ALA A 109 -26.73 -19.32 4.31
N LEU A 110 -26.63 -19.49 2.99
CA LEU A 110 -25.35 -19.53 2.27
C LEU A 110 -24.61 -18.18 2.33
N ALA A 111 -25.34 -17.07 2.21
CA ALA A 111 -24.78 -15.74 2.38
C ALA A 111 -24.25 -15.52 3.81
N GLY A 112 -24.99 -16.00 4.83
CA GLY A 112 -24.54 -16.00 6.22
C GLY A 112 -23.28 -16.84 6.43
N TYR A 113 -23.22 -18.04 5.87
CA TYR A 113 -22.03 -18.91 5.93
C TYR A 113 -20.79 -18.24 5.32
N ALA A 114 -20.94 -17.58 4.17
CA ALA A 114 -19.86 -16.81 3.55
C ALA A 114 -19.50 -15.53 4.32
N ALA A 115 -20.45 -14.97 5.08
CA ALA A 115 -20.22 -13.78 5.90
C ALA A 115 -19.35 -14.07 7.14
N VAL A 116 -19.47 -15.27 7.73
CA VAL A 116 -18.71 -15.71 8.91
C VAL A 116 -17.41 -16.44 8.52
N ASP A 117 -16.82 -16.10 7.37
CA ASP A 117 -15.53 -16.65 6.98
C ASP A 117 -14.39 -15.98 7.78
N PRO A 118 -13.71 -16.68 8.71
CA PRO A 118 -12.62 -16.10 9.49
C PRO A 118 -11.41 -15.74 8.63
N LEU A 119 -11.29 -16.32 7.43
CA LEU A 119 -10.22 -16.01 6.48
C LEU A 119 -10.55 -14.81 5.59
N ARG A 120 -11.74 -14.21 5.72
CA ARG A 120 -12.11 -13.01 4.98
C ARG A 120 -11.55 -11.78 5.67
N LEU A 121 -10.71 -11.02 4.95
CA LEU A 121 -10.32 -9.70 5.39
C LEU A 121 -11.56 -8.79 5.48
N ALA A 122 -11.84 -8.30 6.68
CA ALA A 122 -12.87 -7.31 6.93
C ALA A 122 -12.59 -6.01 6.16
N ALA A 123 -13.61 -5.18 5.94
CA ALA A 123 -13.45 -3.94 5.19
C ALA A 123 -12.39 -3.00 5.80
N GLY A 124 -12.32 -2.92 7.14
CA GLY A 124 -11.28 -2.17 7.85
C GLY A 124 -9.88 -2.73 7.61
N GLN A 125 -9.71 -4.05 7.73
CA GLN A 125 -8.44 -4.74 7.49
C GLN A 125 -7.94 -4.57 6.04
N ARG A 126 -8.85 -4.55 5.06
CA ARG A 126 -8.50 -4.27 3.66
C ARG A 126 -7.99 -2.84 3.48
N ARG A 127 -8.68 -1.86 4.08
CA ARG A 127 -8.23 -0.46 4.03
C ARG A 127 -6.87 -0.29 4.69
N GLU A 128 -6.64 -0.97 5.80
CA GLU A 128 -5.35 -0.98 6.49
C GLU A 128 -4.25 -1.61 5.62
N LEU A 129 -4.54 -2.75 4.99
CA LEU A 129 -3.62 -3.39 4.06
C LEU A 129 -3.31 -2.48 2.85
N ASP A 130 -4.32 -1.84 2.27
CA ASP A 130 -4.15 -0.91 1.15
C ASP A 130 -3.38 0.35 1.57
N ALA A 131 -3.59 0.85 2.79
CA ALA A 131 -2.81 1.94 3.36
C ALA A 131 -1.35 1.52 3.60
N SER A 132 -1.12 0.31 4.10
CA SER A 132 0.24 -0.20 4.34
C SER A 132 1.07 -0.32 3.06
N ARG A 133 0.43 -0.46 1.90
CA ARG A 133 1.06 -0.54 0.57
C ARG A 133 1.44 0.81 -0.03
N ARG A 134 1.02 1.91 0.59
CA ARG A 134 1.18 3.26 0.07
C ARG A 134 1.98 4.10 1.04
N TRP A 135 2.79 4.98 0.49
CA TRP A 135 3.47 6.02 1.23
C TRP A 135 3.27 7.35 0.52
N THR A 136 3.08 8.40 1.31
CA THR A 136 2.93 9.77 0.83
C THR A 136 3.67 10.67 1.79
N SER A 137 4.48 11.59 1.27
CA SER A 137 5.15 12.61 2.07
C SER A 137 4.13 13.41 2.89
N THR A 138 4.41 13.58 4.18
CA THR A 138 3.53 14.33 5.10
C THR A 138 4.00 15.77 5.27
N GLN A 139 5.20 16.11 4.80
CA GLN A 139 5.78 17.43 4.97
C GLN A 139 5.24 18.42 3.92
N PRO A 140 4.98 19.69 4.30
CA PRO A 140 4.44 20.69 3.41
C PRO A 140 5.54 21.25 2.49
N TRP A 141 5.88 20.52 1.43
CA TRP A 141 6.85 20.93 0.41
C TRP A 141 6.32 22.01 -0.54
N ILE A 142 5.96 23.16 0.02
CA ILE A 142 5.34 24.28 -0.70
C ILE A 142 6.20 25.54 -0.66
N GLY A 143 5.91 26.49 -1.56
CA GLY A 143 6.58 27.79 -1.61
C GLY A 143 8.10 27.66 -1.74
N PRO A 144 8.90 28.28 -0.84
CA PRO A 144 10.37 28.26 -0.93
C PRO A 144 10.98 26.87 -0.74
N HIS A 145 10.23 25.92 -0.14
CA HIS A 145 10.69 24.55 0.05
C HIS A 145 10.39 23.66 -1.16
N ALA A 146 9.51 24.11 -2.08
CA ALA A 146 9.07 23.33 -3.22
C ALA A 146 10.24 22.96 -4.15
N ASP A 147 11.18 23.86 -4.43
CA ASP A 147 12.33 23.57 -5.32
C ASP A 147 13.66 23.36 -4.58
N SER A 148 13.59 23.07 -3.28
CA SER A 148 14.76 22.89 -2.43
C SER A 148 15.58 21.63 -2.81
N ARG A 149 16.88 21.63 -2.51
CA ARG A 149 17.73 20.42 -2.67
C ARG A 149 17.26 19.30 -1.76
N GLU A 150 16.73 19.65 -0.60
CA GLU A 150 16.18 18.74 0.39
C GLU A 150 14.95 18.01 -0.15
N ARG A 151 14.04 18.70 -0.84
CA ARG A 151 12.91 18.03 -1.50
C ARG A 151 13.36 17.05 -2.59
N ARG A 152 14.38 17.42 -3.39
CA ARG A 152 14.97 16.51 -4.38
C ARG A 152 15.52 15.23 -3.75
N LEU A 153 16.09 15.33 -2.55
CA LEU A 153 16.55 14.15 -1.81
C LEU A 153 15.39 13.21 -1.45
N VAL A 154 14.24 13.75 -1.04
CA VAL A 154 13.03 12.94 -0.81
C VAL A 154 12.58 12.25 -2.11
N LEU A 155 12.55 12.97 -3.23
CA LEU A 155 12.17 12.38 -4.53
C LEU A 155 13.13 11.25 -4.97
N VAL A 156 14.44 11.42 -4.76
CA VAL A 156 15.43 10.38 -5.05
C VAL A 156 15.25 9.19 -4.12
N ALA A 157 14.99 9.41 -2.83
CA ALA A 157 14.71 8.33 -1.89
C ALA A 157 13.46 7.53 -2.31
N THR A 158 12.38 8.21 -2.70
CA THR A 158 11.17 7.57 -3.23
C THR A 158 11.44 6.78 -4.51
N SER A 159 12.28 7.29 -5.41
CA SER A 159 12.70 6.59 -6.64
C SER A 159 13.57 5.35 -6.37
N ILE A 160 14.45 5.40 -5.37
CA ILE A 160 15.20 4.23 -4.90
C ILE A 160 14.22 3.21 -4.30
N ALA A 161 13.32 3.66 -3.44
CA ALA A 161 12.32 2.81 -2.82
C ALA A 161 11.43 2.12 -3.87
N ASP A 162 10.99 2.83 -4.91
CA ASP A 162 10.24 2.25 -6.04
C ASP A 162 11.01 1.14 -6.75
N ARG A 163 12.33 1.30 -6.94
CA ARG A 163 13.18 0.24 -7.52
C ARG A 163 13.33 -0.96 -6.58
N VAL A 164 13.47 -0.73 -5.28
CA VAL A 164 13.54 -1.80 -4.27
C VAL A 164 12.24 -2.61 -4.29
N VAL A 165 11.08 -1.97 -4.23
CA VAL A 165 9.79 -2.69 -4.15
C VAL A 165 9.43 -3.44 -5.43
N ARG A 166 10.00 -3.06 -6.57
CA ARG A 166 9.90 -3.78 -7.85
C ARG A 166 10.91 -4.92 -8.00
N SER A 167 11.91 -4.99 -7.13
CA SER A 167 12.91 -6.07 -7.17
C SER A 167 12.26 -7.41 -6.79
N PRO A 168 12.59 -8.50 -7.49
CA PRO A 168 12.14 -9.84 -7.11
C PRO A 168 12.49 -10.20 -5.67
N MET A 169 13.61 -9.67 -5.16
CA MET A 169 14.06 -9.89 -3.79
C MET A 169 13.07 -9.36 -2.76
N TRP A 170 12.38 -8.25 -3.04
CA TRP A 170 11.39 -7.68 -2.12
C TRP A 170 10.21 -8.61 -1.86
N ALA A 171 9.88 -9.45 -2.84
CA ALA A 171 8.84 -10.47 -2.74
C ALA A 171 9.35 -11.83 -2.25
N SER A 172 10.66 -11.98 -2.04
CA SER A 172 11.25 -13.24 -1.59
C SER A 172 10.81 -13.57 -0.15
N VAL A 173 10.53 -14.85 0.08
CA VAL A 173 10.18 -15.39 1.39
C VAL A 173 11.36 -15.23 2.36
N ASP A 174 12.60 -15.33 1.86
CA ASP A 174 13.81 -15.23 2.68
C ASP A 174 13.90 -13.91 3.46
N LEU A 175 13.55 -12.76 2.86
CA LEU A 175 13.55 -11.47 3.57
C LEU A 175 12.43 -11.38 4.61
N ALA A 176 11.30 -12.05 4.37
CA ALA A 176 10.17 -12.08 5.29
C ALA A 176 10.47 -12.99 6.49
N ASP A 177 11.00 -14.19 6.24
CA ASP A 177 11.30 -15.21 7.25
C ASP A 177 12.37 -14.74 8.24
N HIS A 178 13.37 -13.99 7.76
CA HIS A 178 14.45 -13.49 8.62
C HIS A 178 14.10 -12.15 9.31
N ARG A 179 12.90 -11.60 9.10
CA ARG A 179 12.51 -10.25 9.57
C ARG A 179 13.51 -9.15 9.17
N VAL A 180 14.24 -9.35 8.08
CA VAL A 180 15.25 -8.40 7.57
C VAL A 180 14.62 -7.31 6.71
N ARG A 181 13.31 -7.41 6.47
CA ARG A 181 12.58 -6.44 5.67
C ARG A 181 12.48 -5.11 6.41
N LEU A 182 13.25 -4.15 5.90
CA LEU A 182 13.24 -2.76 6.33
C LEU A 182 11.81 -2.18 6.23
N ASP A 183 11.36 -1.45 7.24
CA ASP A 183 10.13 -0.64 7.14
C ASP A 183 10.43 0.57 6.25
N LEU A 184 10.28 0.35 4.94
CA LEU A 184 10.65 1.32 3.92
C LEU A 184 9.86 2.61 4.06
N ALA A 185 8.62 2.54 4.53
CA ALA A 185 7.81 3.72 4.74
C ALA A 185 8.24 4.50 5.99
N ALA A 186 8.63 3.84 7.09
CA ALA A 186 9.21 4.52 8.25
C ALA A 186 10.54 5.20 7.91
N GLU A 187 11.37 4.55 7.08
CA GLU A 187 12.62 5.14 6.60
C GLU A 187 12.38 6.34 5.68
N LEU A 188 11.38 6.26 4.79
CA LEU A 188 10.97 7.40 3.98
C LEU A 188 10.38 8.53 4.83
N ASP A 189 9.61 8.23 5.88
CA ASP A 189 9.12 9.25 6.83
C ASP A 189 10.28 9.96 7.54
N GLU A 190 11.30 9.21 7.96
CA GLU A 190 12.49 9.76 8.61
C GLU A 190 13.28 10.66 7.67
N ILE A 191 13.48 10.22 6.43
CA ILE A 191 14.14 11.00 5.37
C ILE A 191 13.34 12.28 5.09
N ASP A 192 12.02 12.17 4.91
CA ASP A 192 11.12 13.30 4.63
C ASP A 192 11.19 14.34 5.75
N ARG A 193 11.07 13.88 7.00
CA ARG A 193 11.16 14.73 8.19
C ARG A 193 12.52 15.42 8.31
N ARG A 194 13.64 14.69 8.19
CA ARG A 194 14.99 15.27 8.31
C ARG A 194 15.30 16.23 7.17
N ALA A 195 14.90 15.90 5.94
CA ALA A 195 15.07 16.77 4.79
C ALA A 195 14.29 18.08 5.01
N TYR A 196 13.06 18.01 5.47
CA TYR A 196 12.25 19.20 5.71
C TYR A 196 12.83 20.08 6.83
N GLN A 197 13.26 19.49 7.94
CA GLN A 197 13.95 20.21 9.02
C GLN A 197 15.21 20.94 8.52
N LEU A 198 16.01 20.31 7.67
CA LEU A 198 17.18 20.94 7.05
C LEU A 198 16.79 22.11 6.13
N ALA A 199 15.69 21.96 5.38
CA ALA A 199 15.18 23.01 4.51
C ALA A 199 14.70 24.23 5.33
N GLU A 200 14.03 24.01 6.46
CA GLU A 200 13.59 25.08 7.37
C GLU A 200 14.77 25.83 7.98
N VAL A 201 15.77 25.11 8.48
CA VAL A 201 16.99 25.73 9.04
C VAL A 201 17.68 26.60 7.98
N ARG A 202 17.85 26.09 6.76
CA ARG A 202 18.48 26.84 5.67
C ARG A 202 17.65 28.05 5.23
N GLY A 203 16.32 27.91 5.15
CA GLY A 203 15.40 29.00 4.83
C GLY A 203 15.41 30.09 5.90
N GLY A 204 15.51 29.73 7.18
CA GLY A 204 15.64 30.67 8.30
C GLY A 204 16.96 31.44 8.28
N VAL A 205 18.06 30.77 7.92
CA VAL A 205 19.38 31.41 7.76
C VAL A 205 19.36 32.44 6.62
N HIS A 206 18.74 32.11 5.47
CA HIS A 206 18.64 33.05 4.35
C HIS A 206 17.78 34.28 4.69
N ARG A 207 16.66 34.09 5.41
CA ARG A 207 15.79 35.19 5.82
C ARG A 207 16.46 36.16 6.80
N ARG A 208 17.29 35.67 7.73
CA ARG A 208 18.06 36.54 8.65
C ARG A 208 19.15 37.32 7.91
N ALA A 209 19.82 36.71 6.94
CA ALA A 209 20.83 37.39 6.13
C ALA A 209 20.23 38.52 5.26
N SER A 210 18.99 38.36 4.77
CA SER A 210 18.28 39.37 3.97
C SER A 210 17.63 40.49 4.79
N GLY A 211 17.42 40.29 6.10
CA GLY A 211 16.77 41.26 7.00
C GLY A 211 17.71 42.13 7.84
N GLY A 212 19.03 41.92 7.75
CA GLY A 212 20.03 42.66 8.53
C GLY A 212 20.49 44.00 7.93
N GLY A 213 19.69 44.59 7.03
CA GLY A 213 20.05 45.79 6.29
C GLY A 213 18.98 46.87 6.31
N VAL A 214 18.56 47.32 7.49
CA VAL A 214 17.97 48.67 7.67
C VAL A 214 18.37 49.16 9.06
N ASP A 215 19.56 49.76 9.14
CA ASP A 215 19.86 50.81 10.11
C ASP A 215 20.00 52.10 9.30
N TYR A 216 18.95 52.93 9.31
CA TYR A 216 18.99 54.38 9.13
C TYR A 216 17.81 54.99 9.87
#